data_AF-A0A0P9CB25-F1
#
_entry.id   AF-A0A0P9CB25-F1
#
_cell.length_a   1.000
_cell.length_b   1.000
_cell.length_c   1.000
_cell.angle_alpha   90.00
_cell.angle_beta   90.00
_cell.angle_gamma   90.00
#
_symmetry.space_group_name_H-M   'P 1'
#
loop_
_entity.id
_entity.type
_entity.pdbx_description
1 polymer ?
#
loop_
_entity_poly.entity_id
_entity_poly.type
_entity_poly.pdbx_seq_one_letter_code
_entity_poly.pdbx_strand_id
1 'polypeptide(L)'
;MNEMKQSGWDVVVRNTGGTAVPQGPGVVHLSYLFPRDARKVTTDAYYRILCQPLIAWLETLGLQAVTGALPGSYCDGTYNILVDNKKLVGTAQAWRGGLAGVKSNRPGYILAHACMVVDVDMVAAAERINRFYARAGNDYRVHPETSTALRDLVPDRFQGMTPFEAATSVANDWVTWYSAQVADVRR
;
A
#
# COMPACT_ATOMS: atom_id res chain seq x y z
N MET A 1 19.46 -14.08 4.22
CA MET A 1 18.08 -14.62 4.32
C MET A 1 17.90 -15.56 5.53
N ASN A 2 18.75 -16.58 5.73
CA ASN A 2 18.62 -17.49 6.88
C ASN A 2 18.63 -16.79 8.26
N GLU A 3 19.46 -15.78 8.46
CA GLU A 3 19.51 -15.01 9.72
C GLU A 3 18.21 -14.23 10.01
N MET A 4 17.60 -13.63 8.98
CA MET A 4 16.31 -12.94 9.12
C MET A 4 15.23 -13.94 9.54
N LYS A 5 15.20 -15.10 8.89
CA LYS A 5 14.27 -16.19 9.22
C LYS A 5 14.47 -16.72 10.65
N GLN A 6 15.72 -16.89 11.08
CA GLN A 6 16.06 -17.28 12.46
C GLN A 6 15.62 -16.22 13.49
N SER A 7 15.53 -14.96 13.08
CA SER A 7 15.01 -13.86 13.91
C SER A 7 13.48 -13.73 13.86
N GLY A 8 12.77 -14.67 13.22
CA GLY A 8 11.32 -14.65 13.05
C GLY A 8 10.81 -13.82 11.87
N TRP A 9 11.68 -13.46 10.92
CA TRP A 9 11.35 -12.61 9.77
C TRP A 9 11.58 -13.36 8.46
N ASP A 10 10.52 -13.95 7.94
CA ASP A 10 10.54 -14.52 6.60
C ASP A 10 10.69 -13.41 5.56
N VAL A 11 11.66 -13.61 4.65
CA VAL A 11 11.90 -12.72 3.53
C VAL A 11 11.37 -13.38 2.28
N VAL A 12 10.37 -12.75 1.66
CA VAL A 12 9.77 -13.20 0.39
C VAL A 12 10.14 -12.21 -0.71
N VAL A 13 10.66 -12.73 -1.83
CA VAL A 13 10.93 -11.94 -3.03
C VAL A 13 9.68 -11.94 -3.90
N ARG A 14 9.20 -10.76 -4.27
CA ARG A 14 8.05 -10.59 -5.17
C ARG A 14 8.50 -10.35 -6.61
N ASN A 15 7.65 -10.73 -7.56
CA ASN A 15 7.91 -10.62 -9.00
C ASN A 15 7.68 -9.20 -9.58
N THR A 16 7.24 -8.26 -8.72
CA THR A 16 7.07 -6.84 -9.05
C THR A 16 8.23 -6.03 -8.47
N GLY A 17 8.55 -4.89 -9.08
CA GLY A 17 9.63 -4.02 -8.61
C GLY A 17 9.35 -3.36 -7.25
N GLY A 18 10.22 -2.42 -6.89
CA GLY A 18 10.19 -1.71 -5.61
C GLY A 18 11.09 -2.36 -4.56
N THR A 19 11.14 -1.77 -3.37
CA THR A 19 12.07 -2.20 -2.30
C THR A 19 11.33 -2.98 -1.20
N ALA A 20 12.00 -3.22 -0.06
CA ALA A 20 11.40 -3.93 1.06
C ALA A 20 10.18 -3.19 1.62
N VAL A 21 9.13 -3.96 1.93
CA VAL A 21 7.85 -3.49 2.48
C VAL A 21 7.50 -4.42 3.64
N PRO A 22 7.13 -3.90 4.82
CA PRO A 22 6.70 -4.74 5.93
C PRO A 22 5.39 -5.47 5.56
N GLN A 23 5.29 -6.73 5.99
CA GLN A 23 4.13 -7.59 5.79
C GLN A 23 3.75 -8.22 7.13
N GLY A 24 2.46 -8.50 7.32
CA GLY A 24 1.97 -9.09 8.55
C GLY A 24 0.45 -9.02 8.68
N PRO A 25 -0.11 -9.53 9.79
CA PRO A 25 -1.55 -9.59 10.01
C PRO A 25 -2.23 -8.22 10.06
N GLY A 26 -1.50 -7.15 10.43
CA GLY A 26 -2.01 -5.78 10.46
C GLY A 26 -1.81 -4.97 9.18
N VAL A 27 -1.65 -5.64 8.03
CA VAL A 27 -1.49 -4.99 6.72
C VAL A 27 -2.66 -5.35 5.82
N VAL A 28 -3.26 -4.35 5.18
CA VAL A 28 -4.33 -4.53 4.18
C VAL A 28 -3.77 -4.25 2.79
N HIS A 29 -3.94 -5.22 1.88
CA HIS A 29 -3.67 -5.04 0.46
C HIS A 29 -4.96 -4.81 -0.31
N LEU A 30 -5.01 -3.73 -1.07
CA LEU A 30 -6.09 -3.43 -1.99
C LEU A 30 -5.55 -3.45 -3.41
N SER A 31 -6.28 -4.09 -4.33
CA SER A 31 -5.84 -4.21 -5.73
C SER A 31 -6.99 -3.94 -6.69
N TYR A 32 -6.73 -3.09 -7.69
CA TYR A 32 -7.56 -2.92 -8.86
C TYR A 32 -6.90 -3.54 -10.09
N LEU A 33 -7.71 -4.26 -10.86
CA LEU A 33 -7.30 -4.84 -12.13
C LEU A 33 -8.04 -4.14 -13.26
N PHE A 34 -7.29 -3.47 -14.14
CA PHE A 34 -7.84 -2.76 -15.28
C PHE A 34 -7.45 -3.46 -16.59
N PRO A 35 -8.35 -3.51 -17.58
CA PRO A 35 -7.95 -3.83 -18.94
C PRO A 35 -7.04 -2.72 -19.47
N ARG A 36 -6.02 -3.10 -20.25
CA ARG A 36 -5.17 -2.12 -20.95
C ARG A 36 -5.91 -1.63 -22.20
N ASP A 37 -6.69 -0.58 -22.01
CA ASP A 37 -7.46 0.08 -23.06
C ASP A 37 -6.54 0.73 -24.12
N ALA A 38 -7.03 0.88 -25.35
CA ALA A 38 -6.41 1.66 -26.42
C ALA A 38 -6.27 3.15 -26.07
N ARG A 39 -7.09 3.66 -25.13
CA ARG A 39 -6.95 5.01 -24.59
C ARG A 39 -5.55 5.16 -23.96
N LYS A 40 -4.82 6.22 -24.34
CA LYS A 40 -3.50 6.57 -23.79
C LYS A 40 -3.64 7.12 -22.36
N VAL A 41 -4.03 6.27 -21.42
CA VAL A 41 -4.08 6.60 -19.99
C VAL A 41 -2.67 6.41 -19.42
N THR A 42 -2.18 7.40 -18.66
CA THR A 42 -0.82 7.40 -18.10
C THR A 42 -0.73 6.57 -16.82
N THR A 43 0.47 6.17 -16.43
CA THR A 43 0.75 5.56 -15.12
C THR A 43 0.22 6.41 -13.96
N ASP A 44 0.44 7.73 -14.02
CA ASP A 44 -0.08 8.71 -13.05
C ASP A 44 -1.60 8.68 -12.92
N ALA A 45 -2.32 8.55 -14.03
CA ALA A 45 -3.77 8.49 -14.00
C ALA A 45 -4.27 7.26 -13.24
N TYR A 46 -3.64 6.09 -13.42
CA TYR A 46 -3.99 4.89 -12.64
C TYR A 46 -3.61 5.01 -11.16
N TYR A 47 -2.53 5.73 -10.83
CA TYR A 47 -2.21 6.00 -9.43
C TYR A 47 -3.26 6.90 -8.79
N ARG A 48 -3.73 7.94 -9.50
CA ARG A 48 -4.82 8.79 -9.02
C ARG A 48 -6.11 7.99 -8.84
N ILE A 49 -6.48 7.14 -9.79
CA ILE A 49 -7.66 6.25 -9.67
C ILE A 49 -7.55 5.34 -8.44
N LEU A 50 -6.35 4.83 -8.14
CA LEU A 50 -6.11 4.02 -6.94
C LEU A 50 -6.18 4.85 -5.64
N CYS A 51 -5.55 6.02 -5.61
CA CYS A 51 -5.35 6.78 -4.37
C CYS A 51 -6.58 7.60 -3.96
N GLN A 52 -7.35 8.15 -4.92
CA GLN A 52 -8.43 9.08 -4.62
C GLN A 52 -9.54 8.45 -3.75
N PRO A 53 -10.03 7.23 -4.02
CA PRO A 53 -10.99 6.59 -3.12
C PRO A 53 -10.42 6.33 -1.72
N LEU A 54 -9.12 6.02 -1.62
CA LEU A 54 -8.46 5.80 -0.33
C LEU A 54 -8.38 7.08 0.49
N ILE A 55 -8.05 8.21 -0.15
CA ILE A 55 -8.05 9.52 0.48
C ILE A 55 -9.46 9.88 0.97
N ALA A 56 -10.48 9.76 0.11
CA ALA A 56 -11.86 10.08 0.46
C ALA A 56 -12.39 9.20 1.61
N TRP A 57 -12.03 7.92 1.66
CA TRP A 57 -12.36 7.06 2.80
C TRP A 57 -11.65 7.51 4.10
N LEU A 58 -10.37 7.84 4.04
CA LEU A 58 -9.63 8.36 5.20
C LEU A 58 -10.24 9.68 5.72
N GLU A 59 -10.74 10.53 4.85
CA GLU A 59 -11.45 11.76 5.23
C GLU A 59 -12.72 11.45 6.04
N THR A 60 -13.44 10.35 5.74
CA THR A 60 -14.58 9.91 6.57
C THR A 60 -14.20 9.52 7.99
N LEU A 61 -12.92 9.22 8.22
CA LEU A 61 -12.35 8.95 9.54
C LEU A 61 -11.82 10.22 10.22
N GLY A 62 -11.99 11.38 9.59
CA GLY A 62 -11.45 12.66 10.07
C GLY A 62 -9.96 12.87 9.75
N LEU A 63 -9.37 12.03 8.89
CA LEU A 63 -7.94 12.10 8.56
C LEU A 63 -7.70 12.87 7.26
N GLN A 64 -6.80 13.85 7.31
CA GLN A 64 -6.37 14.59 6.12
C GLN A 64 -5.24 13.85 5.44
N ALA A 65 -5.50 13.34 4.23
CA ALA A 65 -4.57 12.49 3.50
C ALA A 65 -4.14 13.13 2.17
N VAL A 66 -2.86 13.04 1.83
CA VAL A 66 -2.30 13.56 0.58
C VAL A 66 -1.39 12.55 -0.09
N THR A 67 -1.26 12.61 -1.42
CA THR A 67 -0.25 11.79 -2.12
C THR A 67 1.09 12.50 -2.19
N GLY A 68 2.19 11.79 -1.94
CA GLY A 68 3.54 12.34 -2.14
C GLY A 68 4.67 11.35 -1.94
N ALA A 69 5.85 11.70 -2.44
CA ALA A 69 7.10 11.06 -2.05
C ALA A 69 7.46 11.45 -0.61
N LEU A 70 8.06 10.53 0.14
CA LEU A 70 8.55 10.78 1.48
C LEU A 70 9.89 10.06 1.66
N PRO A 71 11.01 10.72 1.32
CA PRO A 71 12.33 10.16 1.49
C PRO A 71 12.57 9.71 2.94
N GLY A 72 13.25 8.58 3.11
CA GLY A 72 13.42 7.92 4.41
C GLY A 72 12.30 6.94 4.75
N SER A 73 11.20 6.90 4.01
CA SER A 73 10.17 5.87 4.19
C SER A 73 10.52 4.54 3.52
N TYR A 74 9.97 3.44 4.01
CA TYR A 74 10.15 2.14 3.35
C TYR A 74 9.51 2.16 1.96
N CYS A 75 10.19 1.64 0.94
CA CYS A 75 9.67 1.55 -0.43
C CYS A 75 9.04 2.86 -0.92
N ASP A 76 9.80 3.95 -0.78
CA ASP A 76 9.37 5.28 -1.20
C ASP A 76 9.09 5.34 -2.71
N GLY A 77 8.14 6.20 -3.09
CA GLY A 77 7.68 6.46 -4.44
C GLY A 77 6.74 7.67 -4.46
N THR A 78 6.51 8.25 -5.64
CA THR A 78 5.77 9.52 -5.79
C THR A 78 4.32 9.48 -5.29
N TYR A 79 3.74 8.29 -5.17
CA TYR A 79 2.34 8.06 -4.81
C TYR A 79 2.16 7.28 -3.51
N ASN A 80 2.88 7.63 -2.44
CA ASN A 80 2.46 7.20 -1.10
C ASN A 80 1.23 8.01 -0.67
N ILE A 81 0.38 7.46 0.19
CA ILE A 81 -0.63 8.25 0.91
C ILE A 81 -0.06 8.60 2.29
N LEU A 82 0.03 9.89 2.55
CA LEU A 82 0.59 10.48 3.75
C LEU A 82 -0.53 11.07 4.61
N VAL A 83 -0.45 10.85 5.92
CA VAL A 83 -1.27 11.52 6.94
C VAL A 83 -0.31 12.09 7.96
N ASP A 84 -0.49 13.36 8.35
CA ASP A 84 0.42 14.08 9.27
C ASP A 84 1.90 13.98 8.86
N ASN A 85 2.17 14.09 7.56
CA ASN A 85 3.50 13.96 6.94
C ASN A 85 4.20 12.61 7.21
N LYS A 86 3.42 11.56 7.49
CA LYS A 86 3.90 10.18 7.65
C LYS A 86 3.23 9.27 6.65
N LYS A 87 4.00 8.33 6.10
CA LYS A 87 3.49 7.33 5.16
C LYS A 87 2.60 6.32 5.89
N LEU A 88 1.35 6.23 5.42
CA LEU A 88 0.36 5.24 5.85
C LEU A 88 0.15 4.15 4.80
N VAL A 89 0.14 4.53 3.52
CA VAL A 89 -0.11 3.62 2.39
C VAL A 89 1.01 3.73 1.37
N GLY A 90 1.60 2.60 1.00
CA GLY A 90 2.46 2.49 -0.18
C GLY A 90 1.67 2.02 -1.40
N THR A 91 2.01 2.49 -2.58
CA THR A 91 1.35 2.05 -3.82
C THR A 91 2.35 1.52 -4.85
N ALA A 92 1.87 0.65 -5.73
CA ALA A 92 2.65 0.15 -6.86
C ALA A 92 1.73 -0.24 -8.03
N GLN A 93 2.32 -0.31 -9.22
CA GLN A 93 1.64 -0.75 -10.42
C GLN A 93 2.46 -1.79 -11.18
N ALA A 94 1.78 -2.75 -11.81
CA ALA A 94 2.37 -3.69 -12.74
C ALA A 94 1.56 -3.70 -14.05
N TRP A 95 2.24 -3.39 -15.14
CA TRP A 95 1.69 -3.42 -16.50
C TRP A 95 2.18 -4.71 -17.16
N ARG A 96 1.23 -5.54 -17.64
CA ARG A 96 1.50 -6.88 -18.17
C ARG A 96 0.66 -7.17 -19.42
N GLY A 97 1.05 -8.19 -20.17
CA GLY A 97 0.33 -8.64 -21.37
C GLY A 97 0.59 -7.80 -22.63
N GLY A 98 -0.28 -7.96 -23.63
CA GLY A 98 -0.15 -7.33 -24.96
C GLY A 98 -0.22 -5.80 -24.98
N LEU A 99 0.06 -5.22 -26.16
CA LEU A 99 -0.06 -3.79 -26.39
C LEU A 99 -1.52 -3.31 -26.27
N ALA A 100 -1.69 -2.08 -25.82
CA ALA A 100 -2.97 -1.39 -25.77
C ALA A 100 -3.68 -1.44 -27.14
N GLY A 101 -4.98 -1.75 -27.16
CA GLY A 101 -5.79 -1.73 -28.39
C GLY A 101 -5.56 -2.89 -29.36
N VAL A 102 -4.72 -3.88 -29.03
CA VAL A 102 -4.50 -5.05 -29.88
C VAL A 102 -5.42 -6.19 -29.45
N LYS A 103 -6.24 -6.70 -30.37
CA LYS A 103 -6.99 -7.96 -30.15
C LYS A 103 -6.00 -9.11 -30.03
N SER A 104 -5.94 -9.73 -28.85
CA SER A 104 -5.03 -10.81 -28.51
C SER A 104 -5.71 -11.78 -27.56
N ASN A 105 -5.34 -13.07 -27.63
CA ASN A 105 -5.76 -14.08 -26.65
C ASN A 105 -5.13 -13.86 -25.26
N ARG A 106 -4.17 -12.93 -25.15
CA ARG A 106 -3.56 -12.45 -23.90
C ARG A 106 -3.59 -10.92 -23.85
N PRO A 107 -4.77 -10.32 -23.66
CA PRO A 107 -4.90 -8.86 -23.62
C PRO A 107 -4.06 -8.28 -22.50
N GLY A 108 -3.59 -7.05 -22.70
CA GLY A 108 -2.85 -6.33 -21.66
C GLY A 108 -3.74 -6.02 -20.46
N TYR A 109 -3.13 -5.99 -19.27
CA TYR A 109 -3.79 -5.56 -18.04
C TYR A 109 -2.85 -4.75 -17.17
N ILE A 110 -3.47 -4.00 -16.26
CA ILE A 110 -2.79 -3.14 -15.30
C ILE A 110 -3.28 -3.55 -13.92
N LEU A 111 -2.37 -3.99 -13.08
CA LEU A 111 -2.59 -4.20 -11.66
C LEU A 111 -2.11 -2.94 -10.94
N ALA A 112 -3.01 -2.19 -10.32
CA ALA A 112 -2.67 -1.11 -9.40
C ALA A 112 -3.03 -1.56 -7.99
N HIS A 113 -2.09 -1.47 -7.05
CA HIS A 113 -2.33 -1.91 -5.69
C HIS A 113 -1.77 -0.96 -4.63
N ALA A 114 -2.44 -0.99 -3.48
CA ALA A 114 -2.13 -0.24 -2.29
C ALA A 114 -1.85 -1.22 -1.14
N CYS A 115 -0.86 -0.90 -0.33
CA CYS A 115 -0.49 -1.61 0.88
C CYS A 115 -0.62 -0.64 2.05
N MET A 116 -1.70 -0.78 2.82
CA MET A 116 -2.02 0.05 3.97
C MET A 116 -1.54 -0.60 5.26
N VAL A 117 -0.82 0.16 6.07
CA VAL A 117 -0.42 -0.26 7.41
C VAL A 117 -1.54 0.06 8.38
N VAL A 118 -2.28 -0.96 8.82
CA VAL A 118 -3.35 -0.79 9.80
C VAL A 118 -2.79 -0.88 11.21
N ASP A 119 -1.99 -1.90 11.48
CA ASP A 119 -1.44 -2.18 12.81
C ASP A 119 -0.10 -2.92 12.71
N VAL A 120 0.99 -2.16 12.62
CA VAL A 120 2.35 -2.68 12.56
C VAL A 120 3.25 -1.80 13.40
N ASP A 121 4.10 -2.40 14.22
CA ASP A 121 5.20 -1.71 14.89
C ASP A 121 6.21 -1.22 13.84
N MET A 122 6.10 0.06 13.48
CA MET A 122 6.91 0.68 12.43
C MET A 122 8.36 0.90 12.87
N VAL A 123 8.63 1.00 14.17
CA VAL A 123 10.01 1.07 14.70
C VAL A 123 10.71 -0.25 14.44
N ALA A 124 10.11 -1.35 14.91
CA ALA A 124 10.67 -2.67 14.72
C ALA A 124 10.73 -3.06 13.24
N ALA A 125 9.73 -2.68 12.43
CA ALA A 125 9.74 -2.89 10.98
C ALA A 125 10.90 -2.15 10.29
N ALA A 126 11.12 -0.87 10.61
CA ALA A 126 12.22 -0.08 10.06
C ALA A 126 13.59 -0.68 10.42
N GLU A 127 13.79 -1.06 11.68
CA GLU A 127 15.02 -1.74 12.13
C GLU A 127 15.30 -3.01 11.33
N ARG A 128 14.27 -3.84 11.08
CA ARG A 128 14.40 -5.08 10.32
C ARG A 128 14.73 -4.82 8.86
N ILE A 129 14.08 -3.85 8.24
CA ILE A 129 14.38 -3.44 6.87
C ILE A 129 15.81 -2.91 6.77
N ASN A 130 16.25 -2.09 7.72
CA ASN A 130 17.61 -1.56 7.76
C ASN A 130 18.66 -2.66 7.95
N ARG A 131 18.42 -3.64 8.83
CA ARG A 131 19.28 -4.82 8.95
C ARG A 131 19.35 -5.60 7.64
N PHE A 132 18.21 -5.81 6.99
CA PHE A 132 18.19 -6.47 5.69
C PHE A 132 19.00 -5.71 4.64
N TYR A 133 18.85 -4.38 4.55
CA TYR A 133 19.60 -3.53 3.62
C TYR A 133 21.09 -3.53 3.90
N ALA A 134 21.52 -3.40 5.16
CA ALA A 134 22.94 -3.47 5.52
C ALA A 134 23.58 -4.80 5.07
N ARG A 135 22.88 -5.92 5.26
CA ARG A 135 23.34 -7.25 4.81
C ARG A 135 23.34 -7.41 3.29
N ALA A 136 22.44 -6.71 2.60
CA ALA A 136 22.35 -6.70 1.15
C ALA A 136 23.32 -5.71 0.49
N GLY A 137 24.14 -4.98 1.26
CA GLY A 137 25.02 -3.93 0.73
C GLY A 137 24.28 -2.71 0.20
N ASN A 138 23.07 -2.45 0.69
CA ASN A 138 22.27 -1.28 0.34
C ASN A 138 22.43 -0.20 1.41
N ASP A 139 22.81 1.00 1.01
CA ASP A 139 23.08 2.13 1.91
C ASP A 139 21.82 2.91 2.32
N TYR A 140 20.67 2.65 1.69
CA TYR A 140 19.41 3.28 2.05
C TYR A 140 19.01 2.93 3.48
N ARG A 141 18.50 3.90 4.24
CA ARG A 141 18.00 3.71 5.61
C ARG A 141 16.57 4.21 5.73
N VAL A 142 15.73 3.36 6.30
CA VAL A 142 14.35 3.67 6.67
C VAL A 142 14.35 4.32 8.05
N HIS A 143 13.65 5.44 8.12
CA HIS A 143 13.46 6.28 9.28
C HIS A 143 12.04 6.03 9.84
N PRO A 144 11.87 5.37 11.01
CA PRO A 144 10.55 4.99 11.49
C PRO A 144 9.59 6.17 11.68
N GLU A 145 10.11 7.35 11.98
CA GLU A 145 9.36 8.60 12.11
C GLU A 145 8.65 9.04 10.82
N THR A 146 9.07 8.52 9.66
CA THR A 146 8.46 8.80 8.36
C THR A 146 7.25 7.91 8.06
N SER A 147 6.87 7.02 8.96
CA SER A 147 5.78 6.05 8.75
C SER A 147 4.82 6.03 9.94
N THR A 148 3.59 5.60 9.69
CA THR A 148 2.54 5.49 10.73
C THR A 148 1.65 4.28 10.44
N ALA A 149 0.97 3.77 11.45
CA ALA A 149 -0.14 2.84 11.29
C ALA A 149 -1.49 3.56 11.44
N LEU A 150 -2.56 3.02 10.85
CA LEU A 150 -3.90 3.58 11.01
C LEU A 150 -4.35 3.53 12.48
N ARG A 151 -3.91 2.50 13.23
CA ARG A 151 -4.15 2.40 14.67
C ARG A 151 -3.62 3.61 15.44
N ASP A 152 -2.47 4.14 15.07
CA ASP A 152 -1.87 5.29 15.77
C ASP A 152 -2.67 6.58 15.52
N LEU A 153 -3.36 6.66 14.38
CA LEU A 153 -4.13 7.83 13.95
C LEU A 153 -5.55 7.83 14.55
N VAL A 154 -6.17 6.66 14.71
CA VAL A 154 -7.53 6.50 15.26
C VAL A 154 -7.60 5.35 16.28
N PRO A 155 -6.90 5.46 17.43
CA PRO A 155 -6.70 4.35 18.36
C PRO A 155 -8.00 3.78 18.94
N ASP A 156 -8.97 4.64 19.23
CA ASP A 156 -10.27 4.25 19.80
C ASP A 156 -11.04 3.28 18.91
N ARG A 157 -10.85 3.36 17.58
CA ARG A 157 -11.49 2.47 16.61
C ARG A 157 -11.06 1.01 16.75
N PHE A 158 -9.86 0.77 17.29
CA PHE A 158 -9.24 -0.56 17.32
C PHE A 158 -8.98 -1.06 18.74
N GLN A 159 -9.61 -0.44 19.74
CA GLN A 159 -9.42 -0.82 21.14
C GLN A 159 -9.77 -2.30 21.35
N GLY A 160 -8.84 -3.04 21.96
CA GLY A 160 -9.02 -4.48 22.25
C GLY A 160 -8.90 -5.40 21.03
N MET A 161 -8.69 -4.87 19.82
CA MET A 161 -8.50 -5.69 18.61
C MET A 161 -7.03 -6.10 18.47
N THR A 162 -6.80 -7.34 18.04
CA THR A 162 -5.52 -7.79 17.50
C THR A 162 -5.21 -7.12 16.15
N PRO A 163 -3.95 -7.16 15.66
CA PRO A 163 -3.62 -6.64 14.33
C PRO A 163 -4.45 -7.24 13.20
N PHE A 164 -4.73 -8.54 13.26
CA PHE A 164 -5.54 -9.23 12.25
C PHE A 164 -7.00 -8.77 12.27
N GLU A 165 -7.59 -8.62 13.45
CA GLU A 165 -8.97 -8.13 13.60
C GLU A 165 -9.08 -6.68 13.13
N ALA A 166 -8.11 -5.82 13.47
CA ALA A 166 -8.06 -4.44 13.02
C ALA A 166 -7.97 -4.37 11.48
N ALA A 167 -7.07 -5.12 10.86
CA ALA A 167 -6.94 -5.19 9.40
C ALA A 167 -8.21 -5.72 8.73
N THR A 168 -8.84 -6.76 9.31
CA THR A 168 -10.09 -7.33 8.79
C THR A 168 -11.25 -6.33 8.89
N SER A 169 -11.35 -5.61 10.01
CA SER A 169 -12.35 -4.54 10.20
C SER A 169 -12.18 -3.44 9.15
N VAL A 170 -10.95 -2.98 8.90
CA VAL A 170 -10.64 -2.00 7.86
C VAL A 170 -11.01 -2.52 6.46
N ALA A 171 -10.66 -3.77 6.14
CA ALA A 171 -10.99 -4.35 4.84
C ALA A 171 -12.51 -4.43 4.62
N ASN A 172 -13.28 -4.83 5.63
CA ASN A 172 -14.74 -4.93 5.55
C ASN A 172 -15.41 -3.56 5.43
N ASP A 173 -14.97 -2.59 6.23
CA ASP A 173 -15.44 -1.20 6.17
C ASP A 173 -15.15 -0.58 4.81
N TRP A 174 -13.92 -0.75 4.31
CA TRP A 174 -13.54 -0.32 2.98
C TRP A 174 -14.44 -0.90 1.89
N VAL A 175 -14.68 -2.22 1.90
CA VAL A 175 -15.54 -2.87 0.88
C VAL A 175 -16.95 -2.31 0.94
N THR A 176 -17.48 -2.10 2.14
CA THR A 176 -18.82 -1.54 2.35
C THR A 176 -18.90 -0.11 1.80
N TRP A 177 -17.97 0.75 2.22
CA TRP A 177 -17.90 2.14 1.78
C TRP A 177 -17.71 2.25 0.26
N TYR A 178 -16.72 1.55 -0.30
CA TYR A 178 -16.39 1.61 -1.72
C TYR A 178 -17.55 1.10 -2.59
N SER A 179 -18.26 0.05 -2.16
CA SER A 179 -19.42 -0.46 -2.88
C SER A 179 -20.56 0.56 -2.94
N ALA A 180 -20.78 1.32 -1.86
CA ALA A 180 -21.76 2.41 -1.84
C ALA A 180 -21.39 3.53 -2.81
N GLN A 181 -20.11 3.93 -2.87
CA GLN A 181 -19.64 4.95 -3.81
C GLN A 181 -19.82 4.54 -5.28
N VAL A 182 -19.48 3.29 -5.63
CA VAL A 182 -19.61 2.80 -7.02
C VAL A 182 -21.07 2.61 -7.43
N ALA A 183 -21.96 2.27 -6.50
CA ALA A 183 -23.39 2.14 -6.79
C ALA A 183 -24.04 3.49 -7.15
N ASP A 184 -23.58 4.59 -6.53
CA ASP A 184 -24.09 5.93 -6.77
C ASP A 184 -23.68 6.47 -8.16
N VAL A 185 -22.48 6.15 -8.63
CA VAL A 185 -21.98 6.53 -9.97
C VAL A 185 -22.73 5.83 -11.12
N ARG A 186 -23.49 4.77 -10.84
CA ARG A 186 -24.31 4.05 -11.84
C ARG A 186 -25.76 4.54 -11.93
N ARG A 187 -26.16 5.52 -11.10
CA ARG A 187 -27.45 6.23 -11.20
C ARG A 187 -27.27 7.51 -12.00
#